data_AF-A0A1I8IS52-F1
#
_entry.id   AF-A0A1I8IS52-F1
#
_cell.length_a   1.000
_cell.length_b   1.000
_cell.length_c   1.000
_cell.angle_alpha   90.00
_cell.angle_beta   90.00
_cell.angle_gamma   90.00
#
_symmetry.space_group_name_H-M   'P 1'
#
loop_
_entity.id
_entity.type
_entity.pdbx_description
1 polymer ?
#
loop_
_entity_poly.entity_id
_entity_poly.type
_entity_poly.pdbx_seq_one_letter_code
_entity_poly.pdbx_strand_id
1 'polypeptide(L)'
;FTGGGSSAGGSGENLLNFDLDSFLGGGGGGIWDDAEDDDGLESGGGIGAKPEGQPGEPLLLTAEEQRVARQLGAVLPSHFPLTREELQILRTVRRKIRNKISAKNSRAKKQEYVRGLELRVKGSAAENAALRDRCTGLEQQNRRLLGAVRRLQAFLRSSGLSLTSTAGKATGTGLFILCLSFALFLTPQLGPLLVAGPGAPGVAD
;
A
#
# COMPACT_ATOMS: atom_id res chain seq x y z
N PHE A 1 -0.28 -54.98 -0.05
CA PHE A 1 0.14 -54.45 1.25
C PHE A 1 1.28 -53.47 0.98
N THR A 2 0.96 -52.24 0.57
CA THR A 2 0.86 -51.02 1.41
C THR A 2 -0.33 -50.17 0.91
N GLY A 3 -1.37 -49.89 1.70
CA GLY A 3 -1.48 -48.66 2.53
C GLY A 3 -1.45 -47.41 1.62
N GLY A 4 -2.54 -46.71 1.31
CA GLY A 4 -3.64 -46.25 2.15
C GLY A 4 -3.52 -44.72 2.29
N GLY A 5 -4.40 -43.94 1.66
CA GLY A 5 -4.31 -42.48 1.69
C GLY A 5 -5.25 -41.77 0.73
N SER A 6 -6.56 -41.95 0.91
CA SER A 6 -7.57 -41.03 0.38
C SER A 6 -7.53 -39.74 1.22
N SER A 7 -7.34 -38.59 0.59
CA SER A 7 -7.63 -37.29 1.20
C SER A 7 -8.60 -36.53 0.32
N ALA A 8 -9.87 -36.56 0.73
CA ALA A 8 -10.89 -35.63 0.30
C ALA A 8 -10.49 -34.22 0.77
N GLY A 9 -10.23 -33.32 -0.16
CA GLY A 9 -10.09 -31.88 0.11
C GLY A 9 -11.46 -31.23 -0.06
N GLY A 10 -12.19 -31.15 1.05
CA GLY A 10 -13.48 -30.45 1.13
C GLY A 10 -13.37 -28.95 0.90
N SER A 11 -14.46 -28.39 0.40
CA SER A 11 -14.99 -27.05 0.67
C SER A 11 -13.96 -25.95 1.01
N GLY A 12 -13.53 -25.22 -0.02
CA GLY A 12 -13.00 -23.85 0.14
C GLY A 12 -14.14 -22.89 0.44
N GLU A 13 -14.67 -22.98 1.66
CA GLU A 13 -15.74 -22.17 2.21
C GLU A 13 -15.37 -20.69 2.36
N ASN A 14 -16.30 -19.85 1.93
CA ASN A 14 -16.42 -18.39 2.10
C ASN A 14 -15.58 -17.77 3.23
N LEU A 15 -14.39 -17.24 2.90
CA LEU A 15 -13.55 -16.46 3.83
C LEU A 15 -13.73 -14.94 3.69
N LEU A 16 -14.94 -14.46 3.40
CA LEU A 16 -15.25 -13.02 3.36
C LEU A 16 -16.52 -12.61 4.12
N ASN A 17 -17.03 -13.48 4.99
CA ASN A 17 -18.01 -13.10 6.00
C ASN A 17 -17.33 -13.08 7.37
N PHE A 18 -16.44 -12.10 7.55
CA PHE A 18 -16.06 -11.70 8.90
C PHE A 18 -17.21 -10.86 9.46
N ASP A 19 -18.08 -11.51 10.23
CA ASP A 19 -19.20 -10.88 10.93
C ASP A 19 -18.68 -9.81 11.89
N LEU A 20 -18.73 -8.55 11.44
CA LEU A 20 -18.34 -7.37 12.20
C LEU A 20 -19.25 -7.13 13.42
N ASP A 21 -20.42 -7.77 13.46
CA ASP A 21 -21.36 -7.68 14.59
C ASP A 21 -20.94 -8.50 15.80
N SER A 22 -20.07 -9.50 15.64
CA SER A 22 -19.56 -10.29 16.78
C SER A 22 -18.65 -9.48 17.71
N PHE A 23 -18.05 -8.38 17.23
CA PHE A 23 -17.23 -7.48 18.05
C PHE A 23 -18.04 -6.37 18.75
N LEU A 24 -19.34 -6.24 18.44
CA LEU A 24 -20.25 -5.28 19.08
C LEU A 24 -21.09 -5.90 20.20
N GLY A 25 -21.06 -7.24 20.34
CA GLY A 25 -21.83 -8.01 21.32
C GLY A 25 -21.00 -8.55 22.49
N GLY A 26 -20.20 -7.69 23.14
CA GLY A 26 -19.44 -8.05 24.34
C GLY A 26 -19.86 -7.18 25.52
N GLY A 27 -20.91 -7.59 26.22
CA GLY A 27 -21.31 -7.00 27.50
C GLY A 27 -20.24 -7.26 28.56
N GLY A 28 -19.31 -6.32 28.70
CA GLY A 28 -18.39 -6.23 29.83
C GLY A 28 -19.04 -5.43 30.95
N GLY A 29 -19.85 -6.09 31.78
CA GLY A 29 -20.20 -5.58 33.11
C GLY A 29 -18.94 -5.49 33.94
N GLY A 30 -18.43 -4.29 34.15
CA GLY A 30 -17.32 -3.99 35.03
C GLY A 30 -17.78 -3.05 36.13
N ILE A 31 -18.07 -3.65 37.28
CA ILE A 31 -17.70 -3.21 38.64
C ILE A 31 -17.26 -1.73 38.73
N TRP A 32 -18.21 -0.82 38.93
CA TRP A 32 -17.94 0.52 39.47
C TRP A 32 -19.11 0.88 40.37
N ASP A 33 -19.30 0.07 41.41
CA ASP A 33 -19.95 0.50 42.65
C ASP A 33 -18.83 0.82 43.66
N ASP A 34 -19.09 1.85 44.46
CA ASP A 34 -18.35 2.30 45.65
C ASP A 34 -17.06 3.11 45.45
N ALA A 35 -17.23 4.44 45.43
CA ALA A 35 -16.39 5.36 46.20
C ALA A 35 -17.17 6.66 46.47
N GLU A 36 -17.74 6.74 47.68
CA GLU A 36 -18.28 7.97 48.27
C GLU A 36 -17.16 9.00 48.54
N ASP A 37 -17.54 10.27 48.36
CA ASP A 37 -17.10 11.52 49.01
C ASP A 37 -15.63 11.72 49.42
N ASP A 38 -14.96 12.68 48.76
CA ASP A 38 -14.06 13.64 49.43
C ASP A 38 -13.85 14.92 48.57
N ASP A 39 -13.81 16.04 49.26
CA ASP A 39 -13.93 17.42 48.83
C ASP A 39 -12.56 18.02 48.48
N GLY A 40 -12.20 17.95 47.19
CA GLY A 40 -10.98 18.57 46.64
C GLY A 40 -11.27 19.73 45.70
N LEU A 41 -11.63 20.91 46.23
CA LEU A 41 -11.43 22.19 45.56
C LEU A 41 -9.91 22.43 45.47
N GLU A 42 -9.28 22.20 44.30
CA GLU A 42 -8.45 23.21 43.63
C GLU A 42 -7.76 22.72 42.33
N SER A 43 -7.79 23.64 41.37
CA SER A 43 -6.76 23.96 40.39
C SER A 43 -6.25 22.87 39.43
N GLY A 44 -6.85 22.86 38.22
CA GLY A 44 -6.37 22.10 37.07
C GLY A 44 -7.12 22.45 35.79
N GLY A 45 -6.90 23.67 35.31
CA GLY A 45 -7.34 24.27 34.03
C GLY A 45 -8.19 23.44 33.04
N GLY A 46 -9.38 23.98 32.73
CA GLY A 46 -9.90 23.92 31.36
C GLY A 46 -11.28 23.28 31.10
N ILE A 47 -12.27 23.40 31.99
CA ILE A 47 -13.70 23.24 31.62
C ILE A 47 -14.54 24.25 32.44
N GLY A 48 -14.33 25.54 32.19
CA GLY A 48 -14.97 26.65 32.90
C GLY A 48 -16.10 27.31 32.10
N ALA A 49 -17.03 26.56 31.53
CA ALA A 49 -18.31 27.13 31.12
C ALA A 49 -19.33 26.81 32.22
N LYS A 50 -19.52 27.75 33.15
CA LYS A 50 -20.62 27.69 34.11
C LYS A 50 -21.91 27.58 33.28
N PRO A 51 -22.77 26.57 33.49
CA PRO A 51 -24.05 26.48 32.79
C PRO A 51 -24.99 27.50 33.42
N GLU A 52 -24.72 28.78 33.18
CA GLU A 52 -25.50 29.88 33.72
C GLU A 52 -26.26 30.51 32.58
N GLY A 53 -27.47 29.98 32.35
CA GLY A 53 -28.53 30.85 31.87
C GLY A 53 -28.99 31.74 33.01
N GLN A 54 -29.46 32.93 32.68
CA GLN A 54 -30.09 33.82 33.64
C GLN A 54 -31.34 33.14 34.24
N PRO A 55 -31.72 33.42 35.50
CA PRO A 55 -32.96 32.89 36.06
C PRO A 55 -34.15 33.20 35.15
N GLY A 56 -34.90 32.17 34.72
CA GLY A 56 -36.00 32.30 33.75
C GLY A 56 -35.61 32.12 32.28
N GLU A 57 -34.32 32.10 31.94
CA GLU A 57 -33.86 31.84 30.57
C GLU A 57 -34.20 30.40 30.15
N PRO A 58 -34.66 30.15 28.91
CA PRO A 58 -34.99 28.81 28.45
C PRO A 58 -33.74 27.94 28.27
N LEU A 59 -33.81 26.70 28.75
CA LEU A 59 -32.79 25.69 28.53
C LEU A 59 -32.90 25.13 27.11
N LEU A 60 -31.98 25.54 26.24
CA LEU A 60 -31.92 25.06 24.87
C LEU A 60 -31.28 23.66 24.81
N LEU A 61 -32.12 22.64 24.69
CA LEU A 61 -31.73 21.25 24.44
C LEU A 61 -31.99 20.88 22.98
N THR A 62 -30.98 20.32 22.32
CA THR A 62 -31.15 19.68 21.01
C THR A 62 -31.95 18.38 21.13
N ALA A 63 -32.56 17.92 20.03
CA ALA A 63 -33.33 16.67 20.01
C ALA A 63 -32.51 15.45 20.46
N GLU A 64 -31.21 15.41 20.14
CA GLU A 64 -30.31 14.34 20.59
C GLU A 64 -29.99 14.45 22.09
N GLU A 65 -29.79 15.66 22.63
CA GLU A 65 -29.61 15.85 24.08
C GLU A 65 -30.86 15.41 24.85
N GLN A 66 -32.07 15.75 24.39
CA GLN A 66 -33.30 15.27 25.00
C GLN A 66 -33.42 13.75 24.92
N ARG A 67 -33.06 13.14 23.79
CA ARG A 67 -33.08 11.68 23.62
C ARG A 67 -32.13 10.99 24.60
N VAL A 68 -30.91 11.50 24.74
CA VAL A 68 -29.91 10.96 25.66
C VAL A 68 -30.30 11.20 27.13
N ALA A 69 -30.90 12.35 27.46
CA ALA A 69 -31.43 12.61 28.80
C ALA A 69 -32.53 11.61 29.19
N ARG A 70 -33.49 11.37 28.28
CA ARG A 70 -34.54 10.35 28.48
C ARG A 70 -33.97 8.94 28.64
N GLN A 71 -32.92 8.59 27.89
CA GLN A 71 -32.22 7.30 28.05
C GLN A 71 -31.55 7.14 29.43
N LEU A 72 -31.21 8.25 30.08
CA LEU A 72 -30.70 8.26 31.46
C LEU A 72 -31.82 8.34 32.51
N GLY A 73 -33.09 8.27 32.10
CA GLY A 73 -34.24 8.37 33.01
C GLY A 73 -34.51 9.78 33.54
N ALA A 74 -33.89 10.81 32.95
CA ALA A 74 -33.99 12.18 33.42
C ALA A 74 -34.84 13.05 32.49
N VAL A 75 -35.69 13.89 33.09
CA VAL A 75 -36.41 14.98 32.42
C VAL A 75 -35.81 16.28 32.91
N LEU A 76 -35.15 17.02 32.02
CA LEU A 76 -34.54 18.30 32.35
C LEU A 76 -35.59 19.42 32.26
N PRO A 77 -35.60 20.40 33.19
CA PRO A 77 -36.49 21.55 33.14
C PRO A 77 -36.30 22.40 31.88
N SER A 78 -37.35 23.11 31.46
CA SER A 78 -37.32 23.98 30.28
C SER A 78 -36.64 25.33 30.51
N HIS A 79 -36.35 25.72 31.76
CA HIS A 79 -35.79 27.02 32.13
C HIS A 79 -34.78 26.91 33.28
N PHE A 80 -33.88 27.89 33.39
CA PHE A 80 -32.97 28.05 34.53
C PHE A 80 -33.68 28.65 35.76
N PRO A 81 -33.17 28.40 36.99
CA PRO A 81 -31.96 27.66 37.33
C PRO A 81 -32.18 26.15 37.43
N LEU A 82 -31.18 25.36 37.02
CA LEU A 82 -31.18 23.92 37.24
C LEU A 82 -30.62 23.59 38.63
N THR A 83 -31.16 22.53 39.24
CA THR A 83 -30.61 21.94 40.46
C THR A 83 -29.23 21.33 40.22
N ARG A 84 -28.47 21.08 41.30
CA ARG A 84 -27.13 20.47 41.23
C ARG A 84 -27.15 19.13 40.49
N GLU A 85 -28.19 18.33 40.70
CA GLU A 85 -28.37 17.02 40.05
C GLU A 85 -28.62 17.16 38.55
N GLU A 86 -29.54 18.04 38.15
CA GLU A 86 -29.88 18.28 36.74
C GLU A 86 -28.68 18.85 35.96
N LEU A 87 -27.86 19.70 36.59
CA LEU A 87 -26.61 20.17 36.00
C LEU A 87 -25.61 19.04 35.73
N GLN A 88 -25.49 18.07 36.65
CA GLN A 88 -24.63 16.89 36.46
C GLN A 88 -25.16 15.97 35.36
N ILE A 89 -26.48 15.79 35.28
CA ILE A 89 -27.14 15.03 34.21
C ILE A 89 -26.87 15.69 32.86
N LEU A 90 -27.12 16.99 32.72
CA LEU A 90 -26.88 17.73 31.47
C LEU A 90 -25.40 17.67 31.04
N ARG A 91 -24.47 17.78 31.99
CA ARG A 91 -23.03 17.62 31.75
C ARG A 91 -22.72 16.22 31.21
N THR A 92 -23.30 15.19 31.81
CA THR A 92 -23.13 13.80 31.40
C THR A 92 -23.70 13.53 30.01
N VAL A 93 -24.89 14.05 29.71
CA VAL A 93 -25.53 13.99 28.40
C VAL A 93 -24.61 14.59 27.32
N ARG A 94 -24.15 15.82 27.53
CA ARG A 94 -23.23 16.50 26.60
C ARG A 94 -21.92 15.76 26.42
N ARG A 95 -21.35 15.21 27.50
CA ARG A 95 -20.15 14.37 27.45
C ARG A 95 -20.37 13.10 26.64
N LYS A 96 -21.49 12.38 26.86
CA LYS A 96 -21.85 11.16 26.10
C LYS A 96 -22.00 11.44 24.61
N ILE A 97 -22.61 12.57 24.24
CA ILE A 97 -22.74 12.98 22.83
C ILE A 97 -21.36 13.26 22.21
N ARG A 98 -20.50 14.05 22.86
CA ARG A 98 -19.13 14.31 22.37
C ARG A 98 -18.34 13.02 22.21
N ASN A 99 -18.43 12.10 23.17
CA ASN A 99 -17.76 10.81 23.11
C ASN A 99 -18.28 9.94 21.96
N LYS A 100 -19.60 9.91 21.72
CA LYS A 100 -20.20 9.20 20.58
C LYS A 100 -19.65 9.71 19.25
N ILE A 101 -19.55 11.02 19.08
CA ILE A 101 -19.01 11.65 17.87
C ILE A 101 -17.51 11.32 17.72
N SER A 102 -16.73 11.48 18.78
CA SER A 102 -15.29 11.20 18.78
C SER A 102 -15.00 9.73 18.45
N ALA A 103 -15.73 8.80 19.08
CA ALA A 103 -15.61 7.37 18.80
C ALA A 103 -15.93 7.05 17.34
N LYS A 104 -17.00 7.64 16.78
CA LYS A 104 -17.36 7.47 15.35
C LYS A 104 -16.24 7.98 14.44
N ASN A 105 -15.73 9.19 14.68
CA ASN A 105 -14.67 9.77 13.86
C ASN A 105 -13.37 8.94 13.94
N SER A 106 -13.00 8.48 15.12
CA SER A 106 -11.84 7.59 15.32
C SER A 106 -11.99 6.28 14.54
N ARG A 107 -13.18 5.65 14.61
CA ARG A 107 -13.49 4.44 13.85
C ARG A 107 -13.42 4.70 12.34
N ALA A 108 -13.99 5.81 11.86
CA ALA A 108 -13.94 6.18 10.44
C ALA A 108 -12.50 6.38 9.95
N LYS A 109 -11.66 7.08 10.72
CA LYS A 109 -10.24 7.27 10.40
C LYS A 109 -9.48 5.94 10.32
N LYS A 110 -9.75 5.01 11.23
CA LYS A 110 -9.14 3.67 11.19
C LYS A 110 -9.61 2.88 9.96
N GLN A 111 -10.90 2.93 9.64
CA GLN A 111 -11.46 2.26 8.48
C GLN A 111 -10.84 2.79 7.18
N GLU A 112 -10.67 4.10 7.04
CA GLU A 112 -10.04 4.72 5.87
C GLU A 112 -8.57 4.33 5.74
N TYR A 113 -7.83 4.30 6.86
CA TYR A 113 -6.45 3.83 6.87
C TYR A 113 -6.34 2.37 6.39
N VAL A 114 -7.17 1.47 6.93
CA VAL A 114 -7.18 0.06 6.54
C VAL A 114 -7.56 -0.08 5.06
N ARG A 115 -8.60 0.60 4.61
CA ARG A 115 -9.01 0.63 3.20
C ARG A 115 -7.86 1.10 2.30
N GLY A 116 -7.13 2.13 2.71
CA GLY A 116 -5.95 2.62 2.01
C GLY A 116 -4.83 1.58 1.91
N LEU A 117 -4.57 0.83 2.99
CA LEU A 117 -3.61 -0.28 2.97
C LEU A 117 -4.06 -1.39 2.02
N GLU A 118 -5.32 -1.81 2.08
CA GLU A 118 -5.88 -2.82 1.17
C GLU A 118 -5.74 -2.40 -0.29
N LEU A 119 -6.02 -1.13 -0.60
CA LEU A 119 -5.87 -0.59 -1.95
C LEU A 119 -4.41 -0.63 -2.43
N ARG A 120 -3.45 -0.26 -1.56
CA ARG A 120 -2.02 -0.32 -1.88
C ARG A 120 -1.54 -1.75 -2.12
N VAL A 121 -1.97 -2.70 -1.28
CA VAL A 121 -1.64 -4.12 -1.46
C VAL A 121 -2.20 -4.64 -2.77
N LYS A 122 -3.47 -4.33 -3.08
CA LYS A 122 -4.09 -4.69 -4.37
C LYS A 122 -3.34 -4.08 -5.56
N GLY A 123 -2.97 -2.80 -5.48
CA GLY A 123 -2.20 -2.12 -6.51
C GLY A 123 -0.83 -2.76 -6.73
N SER A 124 -0.09 -3.01 -5.65
CA SER A 124 1.22 -3.66 -5.71
C SER A 124 1.13 -5.11 -6.21
N ALA A 125 0.07 -5.84 -5.85
CA ALA A 125 -0.16 -7.19 -6.35
C ALA A 125 -0.42 -7.19 -7.87
N ALA A 126 -1.23 -6.25 -8.37
CA ALA A 126 -1.50 -6.09 -9.80
C ALA A 126 -0.23 -5.72 -10.58
N GLU A 127 0.57 -4.78 -10.07
CA GLU A 127 1.85 -4.40 -10.67
C GLU A 127 2.83 -5.58 -10.70
N ASN A 128 2.95 -6.31 -9.59
CA ASN A 128 3.79 -7.51 -9.53
C ASN A 128 3.35 -8.59 -10.52
N ALA A 129 2.04 -8.77 -10.74
CA ALA A 129 1.53 -9.69 -11.74
C ALA A 129 1.96 -9.25 -13.15
N ALA A 130 1.75 -7.97 -13.50
CA ALA A 130 2.15 -7.43 -14.79
C ALA A 130 3.67 -7.54 -15.04
N LEU A 131 4.50 -7.31 -14.02
CA LEU A 131 5.95 -7.48 -14.12
C LEU A 131 6.33 -8.95 -14.34
N ARG A 132 5.70 -9.90 -13.63
CA ARG A 132 5.93 -11.33 -13.85
C ARG A 132 5.56 -11.75 -15.27
N ASP A 133 4.42 -11.29 -15.78
CA ASP A 133 4.00 -11.56 -17.16
C ASP A 133 5.03 -11.02 -18.16
N ARG A 134 5.54 -9.81 -17.93
CA ARG A 134 6.59 -9.24 -18.77
C ARG A 134 7.90 -10.03 -18.71
N CYS A 135 8.33 -10.46 -17.52
CA CYS A 135 9.51 -11.31 -17.36
C CYS A 135 9.36 -12.63 -18.12
N THR A 136 8.23 -13.33 -17.96
CA THR A 136 7.98 -14.59 -18.68
C THR A 136 7.97 -14.40 -20.19
N GLY A 137 7.38 -13.31 -20.69
CA GLY A 137 7.40 -12.94 -22.10
C GLY A 137 8.83 -12.72 -22.64
N LEU A 138 9.65 -11.96 -21.90
CA LEU A 138 11.05 -11.72 -22.25
C LEU A 138 11.89 -13.00 -22.20
N GLU A 139 11.70 -13.86 -21.20
CA GLU A 139 12.37 -15.15 -21.12
C GLU A 139 12.02 -16.05 -22.31
N GLN A 140 10.76 -16.05 -22.73
CA GLN A 140 10.31 -16.82 -23.89
C GLN A 140 10.94 -16.29 -25.19
N GLN A 141 11.00 -14.97 -25.36
CA GLN A 141 11.68 -14.32 -26.49
C GLN A 141 13.18 -14.66 -26.49
N ASN A 142 13.84 -14.56 -25.34
CA ASN A 142 15.26 -14.87 -25.20
C ASN A 142 15.54 -16.34 -25.55
N ARG A 143 14.74 -17.28 -25.05
CA ARG A 143 14.82 -18.70 -25.43
C ARG A 143 14.67 -18.91 -26.94
N ARG A 144 13.73 -18.20 -27.60
CA ARG A 144 13.54 -18.27 -29.06
C ARG A 144 14.76 -17.77 -29.82
N LEU A 145 15.30 -16.60 -29.44
CA LEU A 145 16.49 -16.00 -30.05
C LEU A 145 17.73 -16.87 -29.86
N LEU A 146 18.00 -17.33 -28.65
CA LEU A 146 19.09 -18.27 -28.37
C LEU A 146 18.95 -19.56 -29.17
N GLY A 147 17.73 -20.08 -29.33
CA GLY A 147 17.44 -21.21 -30.21
C GLY A 147 17.79 -20.92 -31.67
N ALA A 148 17.44 -19.75 -32.19
CA ALA A 148 17.79 -19.33 -33.55
C ALA A 148 19.31 -19.20 -33.75
N VAL A 149 20.01 -18.57 -32.80
CA VAL A 149 21.47 -18.46 -32.82
C VAL A 149 22.12 -19.85 -32.80
N ARG A 150 21.66 -20.76 -31.95
CA ARG A 150 22.18 -22.15 -31.91
C ARG A 150 21.96 -22.89 -33.22
N ARG A 151 20.80 -22.74 -33.85
CA ARG A 151 20.51 -23.32 -35.19
C ARG A 151 21.43 -22.75 -36.26
N LEU A 152 21.63 -21.42 -36.28
CA LEU A 152 22.56 -20.77 -37.21
C LEU A 152 24.00 -21.22 -36.98
N GLN A 153 24.45 -21.31 -35.72
CA GLN A 153 25.78 -21.82 -35.39
C GLN A 153 25.95 -23.28 -35.83
N ALA A 154 24.94 -24.13 -35.66
CA ALA A 154 24.97 -25.50 -36.14
C ALA A 154 25.06 -25.56 -37.66
N PHE A 155 24.27 -24.73 -38.36
CA PHE A 155 24.30 -24.61 -39.81
C PHE A 155 25.69 -24.17 -40.31
N LEU A 156 26.27 -23.12 -39.74
CA LEU A 156 27.61 -22.64 -40.09
C LEU A 156 28.70 -23.71 -39.86
N ARG A 157 28.63 -24.45 -38.75
CA ARG A 157 29.53 -25.58 -38.49
C ARG A 157 29.34 -26.70 -39.50
N SER A 158 28.11 -27.02 -39.88
CA SER A 158 27.81 -28.08 -40.86
C SER A 158 28.15 -27.69 -42.30
N SER A 159 28.04 -26.41 -42.65
CA SER A 159 28.35 -25.90 -44.00
C SER A 159 29.85 -25.64 -44.20
N GLY A 160 30.70 -25.96 -43.21
CA GLY A 160 32.15 -25.74 -43.30
C GLY A 160 32.59 -24.27 -43.29
N LEU A 161 31.65 -23.32 -43.22
CA LEU A 161 31.89 -21.89 -43.14
C LEU A 161 32.19 -21.49 -41.67
N SER A 162 33.28 -22.03 -41.12
CA SER A 162 33.78 -21.55 -39.84
C SER A 162 34.52 -20.23 -40.05
N LEU A 163 33.85 -19.11 -39.77
CA LEU A 163 34.50 -17.78 -39.73
C LEU A 163 35.47 -17.62 -38.53
N THR A 164 35.59 -18.66 -37.69
CA THR A 164 36.37 -18.65 -36.44
C THR A 164 37.46 -19.73 -36.38
N SER A 165 37.74 -20.41 -37.50
CA SER A 165 38.87 -21.35 -37.55
C SER A 165 40.20 -20.59 -37.62
N THR A 166 40.74 -20.23 -36.46
CA THR A 166 42.18 -19.98 -36.24
C THR A 166 42.95 -21.31 -36.12
N ALA A 167 42.44 -22.39 -36.72
CA ALA A 167 43.07 -23.70 -36.68
C ALA A 167 42.92 -24.36 -38.06
N GLY A 168 43.90 -24.11 -38.94
CA GLY A 168 43.94 -24.72 -40.27
C GLY A 168 44.71 -23.88 -41.28
N LYS A 169 46.04 -24.03 -41.26
CA LYS A 169 47.05 -23.62 -42.25
C LYS A 169 46.50 -23.02 -43.58
N ALA A 170 46.74 -21.72 -43.77
CA ALA A 170 46.92 -21.03 -45.06
C ALA A 170 45.73 -20.65 -45.99
N THR A 171 44.45 -20.75 -45.60
CA THR A 171 43.33 -20.29 -46.47
C THR A 171 42.56 -19.05 -45.96
N GLY A 172 42.81 -18.60 -44.73
CA GLY A 172 42.06 -17.47 -44.11
C GLY A 172 42.44 -16.08 -44.60
N THR A 173 43.69 -15.86 -45.04
CA THR A 173 44.19 -14.54 -45.46
C THR A 173 43.55 -14.05 -46.75
N GLY A 174 43.36 -14.93 -47.75
CA GLY A 174 42.74 -14.55 -49.03
C GLY A 174 41.28 -14.12 -48.90
N LEU A 175 40.49 -14.86 -48.11
CA LEU A 175 39.09 -14.50 -47.81
C LEU A 175 38.99 -13.19 -47.02
N PHE A 176 39.88 -12.99 -46.04
CA PHE A 176 39.93 -11.74 -45.27
C PHE A 176 40.26 -10.54 -46.17
N ILE A 177 41.24 -10.69 -47.08
CA ILE A 177 41.59 -9.67 -48.07
C ILE A 177 40.42 -9.41 -49.04
N LEU A 178 39.71 -10.45 -49.49
CA LEU A 178 38.57 -10.32 -50.40
C LEU A 178 37.39 -9.59 -49.74
N CYS A 179 37.07 -9.92 -48.48
CA CYS A 179 36.05 -9.22 -47.71
C CYS A 179 36.45 -7.77 -47.42
N LEU A 180 37.71 -7.52 -47.05
CA LEU A 180 38.20 -6.17 -46.76
C LEU A 180 38.22 -5.29 -48.01
N SER A 181 38.66 -5.84 -49.15
CA SER A 181 38.65 -5.14 -50.44
C SER A 181 37.22 -4.85 -50.92
N PHE A 182 36.28 -5.77 -50.74
CA PHE A 182 34.87 -5.53 -51.06
C PHE A 182 34.22 -4.50 -50.13
N ALA A 183 34.52 -4.53 -48.82
CA ALA A 183 34.04 -3.54 -47.86
C ALA A 183 34.56 -2.14 -48.20
N LEU A 184 35.85 -2.01 -48.54
CA LEU A 184 36.46 -0.75 -48.97
C LEU A 184 35.93 -0.27 -50.33
N PHE A 185 35.53 -1.17 -51.22
CA PHE A 185 34.91 -0.85 -52.51
C PHE A 185 33.44 -0.41 -52.38
N LEU A 186 32.70 -0.98 -51.40
CA LEU A 186 31.32 -0.58 -51.08
C LEU A 186 31.23 0.70 -50.25
N THR A 187 32.30 1.13 -49.59
CA THR A 187 32.42 2.45 -48.96
C THR A 187 33.06 3.43 -49.93
N PRO A 188 32.30 4.20 -50.74
CA PRO A 188 32.91 5.31 -51.43
C PRO A 188 33.22 6.38 -50.38
N GLN A 189 34.48 6.83 -50.36
CA GLN A 189 35.05 7.95 -49.61
C GLN A 189 35.18 7.86 -48.06
N LEU A 190 36.31 7.33 -47.58
CA LEU A 190 36.95 7.81 -46.35
C LEU A 190 38.37 8.27 -46.69
N GLY A 191 38.54 9.59 -46.79
CA GLY A 191 39.84 10.26 -46.76
C GLY A 191 40.51 10.15 -45.37
N PRO A 192 41.72 10.71 -45.20
CA PRO A 192 42.68 10.27 -44.20
C PRO A 192 42.31 10.80 -42.81
N LEU A 193 41.79 9.92 -41.94
CA LEU A 193 41.76 10.17 -40.48
C LEU A 193 42.70 9.25 -39.70
N LEU A 194 43.62 8.59 -40.40
CA LEU A 194 44.69 7.76 -39.82
C LEU A 194 46.04 8.50 -39.74
N VAL A 195 45.99 9.84 -39.70
CA VAL A 195 47.07 10.70 -39.21
C VAL A 195 46.58 11.31 -37.89
N ALA A 196 46.72 10.55 -36.82
CA ALA A 196 46.79 11.06 -35.47
C ALA A 196 47.86 10.21 -34.76
N GLY A 197 49.11 10.54 -35.07
CA GLY A 197 50.26 10.03 -34.35
C GLY A 197 50.32 10.62 -32.93
N PRO A 198 50.96 9.92 -31.98
CA PRO A 198 51.01 10.29 -30.56
C PRO A 198 52.06 11.37 -30.26
N GLY A 199 51.73 12.30 -29.37
CA GLY A 199 52.64 13.31 -28.77
C GLY A 199 52.67 14.65 -29.55
N ALA A 200 52.68 15.85 -28.96
CA ALA A 200 52.78 16.32 -27.57
C ALA A 200 52.28 17.81 -27.56
N PRO A 201 52.81 18.75 -26.76
CA PRO A 201 52.21 19.32 -25.54
C PRO A 201 51.73 20.79 -25.65
N GLY A 202 50.88 21.22 -24.70
CA GLY A 202 51.03 22.50 -24.00
C GLY A 202 50.37 23.80 -24.53
N VAL A 203 49.54 24.38 -23.64
CA VAL A 203 49.47 25.81 -23.20
C VAL A 203 48.57 26.82 -23.95
N ALA A 204 47.78 27.54 -23.12
CA ALA A 204 47.15 28.88 -23.22
C ALA A 204 46.02 29.08 -24.25
N ASP A 205 44.90 29.75 -23.96
CA ASP A 205 44.34 30.47 -22.80
C ASP A 205 42.81 30.25 -22.79
#